data_AF-A0A6C0I3J0-F1
#
_entry.id   AF-A0A6C0I3J0-F1
#
_cell.length_a   1.000
_cell.length_b   1.000
_cell.length_c   1.000
_cell.angle_alpha   90.00
_cell.angle_beta   90.00
_cell.angle_gamma   90.00
#
_symmetry.space_group_name_H-M   'P 1'
#
loop_
_entity.id
_entity.type
_entity.pdbx_description
1 polymer ?
#
loop_
_entity_poly.entity_id
_entity_poly.type
_entity_poly.pdbx_seq_one_letter_code
_entity_poly.pdbx_strand_id
1 'polypeptide(L)'
;MTETTTNVNISDAEFNYNVYDSNNRMMLKNAHGAITMAEAWDWMKNFHGDSFMFSKDAMIGKISQNMVALGYDGHSGGSYGWTMRCMEHLAKNGKEAFLTMCVSNNL
;
A
#
# COMPACT_ATOMS: atom_id res chain seq x y z
N MET A 1 32.98 4.40 -7.79
CA MET A 1 31.62 3.88 -7.62
C MET A 1 30.70 5.07 -7.76
N THR A 2 30.02 5.22 -8.90
CA THR A 2 29.10 6.33 -9.15
C THR A 2 27.79 5.98 -8.48
N GLU A 3 27.49 6.67 -7.38
CA GLU A 3 26.15 6.67 -6.79
C GLU A 3 25.19 7.26 -7.83
N THR A 4 24.44 6.40 -8.51
CA THR A 4 23.27 6.83 -9.27
C THR A 4 22.20 7.26 -8.28
N THR A 5 22.25 8.54 -7.88
CA THR A 5 21.12 9.24 -7.28
C THR A 5 19.99 9.26 -8.30
N THR A 6 19.16 8.23 -8.26
CA THR A 6 17.89 8.23 -8.96
C THR A 6 17.09 9.36 -8.33
N ASN A 7 16.85 10.44 -9.08
CA ASN A 7 16.03 11.56 -8.63
C ASN A 7 14.63 11.04 -8.28
N VAL A 8 14.40 10.79 -6.98
CA VAL A 8 13.11 10.36 -6.48
C VAL A 8 12.18 11.57 -6.55
N ASN A 9 11.42 11.68 -7.64
CA ASN A 9 10.32 12.62 -7.73
C ASN A 9 9.18 12.08 -6.85
N ILE A 10 8.94 12.76 -5.74
CA ILE A 10 7.87 12.46 -4.78
C ILE A 10 6.84 13.58 -4.94
N SER A 11 5.70 13.28 -5.55
CA SER A 11 4.53 14.18 -5.53
C SER A 11 3.36 13.52 -4.81
N ASP A 12 2.69 14.31 -3.97
CA ASP A 12 1.45 13.92 -3.27
C ASP A 12 0.34 13.57 -4.26
N ALA A 13 0.37 14.22 -5.43
CA ALA A 13 -0.42 13.83 -6.57
C ALA A 13 -0.05 12.38 -6.94
N GLU A 14 -1.01 11.49 -6.74
CA GLU A 14 -1.07 10.14 -7.29
C GLU A 14 -0.23 9.03 -6.65
N PHE A 15 0.36 9.24 -5.47
CA PHE A 15 1.20 8.19 -4.85
C PHE A 15 2.34 7.74 -5.79
N ASN A 16 2.82 8.68 -6.62
CA ASN A 16 3.81 8.42 -7.65
C ASN A 16 5.21 8.46 -7.04
N TYR A 17 5.57 7.37 -6.36
CA TYR A 17 6.92 7.18 -5.85
C TYR A 17 7.69 6.37 -6.89
N ASN A 18 8.59 7.01 -7.63
CA ASN A 18 9.49 6.37 -8.61
C ASN A 18 10.48 5.35 -8.00
N VAL A 19 10.26 4.96 -6.74
CA VAL A 19 11.03 3.97 -5.99
C VAL A 19 10.56 2.55 -6.30
N TYR A 20 9.28 2.36 -6.65
CA TYR A 20 8.73 1.05 -7.01
C TYR A 20 8.51 0.94 -8.52
N ASP A 21 8.52 -0.27 -9.07
CA ASP A 21 8.10 -0.51 -10.45
C ASP A 21 6.61 -0.18 -10.68
N SER A 22 6.18 -0.18 -11.96
CA SER A 22 4.82 0.21 -12.34
C SER A 22 3.73 -0.65 -11.71
N ASN A 23 3.97 -1.93 -11.49
CA ASN A 23 2.97 -2.84 -10.93
C ASN A 23 2.77 -2.55 -9.45
N ASN A 24 3.86 -2.39 -8.72
CA ASN A 24 3.84 -2.04 -7.30
C ASN A 24 3.18 -0.67 -7.07
N ARG A 25 3.49 0.34 -7.88
CA ARG A 25 2.81 1.65 -7.80
C ARG A 25 1.31 1.54 -8.04
N MET A 26 0.89 0.77 -9.04
CA MET A 26 -0.52 0.54 -9.34
C MET A 26 -1.24 -0.13 -8.17
N MET A 27 -0.67 -1.18 -7.58
CA MET A 27 -1.23 -1.87 -6.42
C MET A 27 -1.38 -0.93 -5.21
N LEU A 28 -0.34 -0.16 -4.89
CA LEU A 28 -0.36 0.76 -3.76
C LEU A 28 -1.39 1.90 -3.97
N LYS A 29 -1.46 2.48 -5.18
CA LYS A 29 -2.44 3.52 -5.54
C LYS A 29 -3.87 2.98 -5.43
N ASN A 30 -4.12 1.77 -5.95
CA ASN A 30 -5.42 1.12 -5.87
C ASN A 30 -5.81 0.82 -4.41
N ALA A 31 -4.90 0.26 -3.61
CA ALA A 31 -5.13 -0.01 -2.20
C ALA A 31 -5.45 1.24 -1.39
N HIS A 32 -4.67 2.31 -1.57
CA HIS A 32 -4.91 3.59 -0.93
C HIS A 32 -6.32 4.12 -1.25
N GLY A 33 -6.72 4.08 -2.52
CA GLY A 33 -8.07 4.46 -2.95
C GLY A 33 -9.15 3.59 -2.33
N ALA A 34 -8.95 2.27 -2.31
CA ALA A 34 -9.92 1.31 -1.77
C ALA A 34 -10.14 1.47 -0.26
N ILE A 35 -9.06 1.72 0.50
CA ILE A 35 -9.10 1.99 1.94
C ILE A 35 -9.81 3.32 2.22
N THR A 36 -9.52 4.34 1.42
CA THR A 36 -10.18 5.65 1.53
C THR A 36 -11.69 5.54 1.28
N MET A 37 -12.10 4.85 0.21
CA MET A 37 -13.50 4.59 -0.09
C MET A 37 -14.18 3.69 0.95
N ALA A 38 -13.41 2.83 1.64
CA ALA A 38 -13.92 2.02 2.73
C ALA A 38 -14.03 2.77 4.06
N GLU A 39 -13.50 4.00 4.15
CA GLU A 39 -13.33 4.78 5.39
C GLU A 39 -12.53 4.00 6.45
N ALA A 40 -11.52 3.23 6.00
CA ALA A 40 -10.87 2.21 6.81
C ALA A 40 -9.50 2.60 7.38
N TRP A 41 -9.09 3.87 7.28
CA TRP A 41 -7.76 4.30 7.75
C TRP A 41 -7.56 4.12 9.26
N ASP A 42 -8.57 4.43 10.08
CA ASP A 42 -8.51 4.18 11.53
C ASP A 42 -8.48 2.69 11.86
N TRP A 43 -9.24 1.87 11.12
CA TRP A 43 -9.18 0.41 11.26
C TRP A 43 -7.78 -0.11 10.91
N MET A 44 -7.20 0.38 9.80
CA MET A 44 -5.87 0.00 9.33
C MET A 44 -4.80 0.34 10.36
N LYS A 45 -4.88 1.51 10.98
CA LYS A 45 -3.98 1.94 12.07
C LYS A 45 -4.06 1.01 13.30
N ASN A 46 -5.23 0.44 13.57
CA ASN A 46 -5.47 -0.43 14.73
C ASN A 46 -5.45 -1.93 14.40
N PHE A 47 -5.13 -2.29 13.15
CA PHE A 47 -5.03 -3.68 12.75
C PHE A 47 -3.91 -4.39 13.51
N HIS A 48 -4.22 -5.57 14.03
CA HIS A 48 -3.35 -6.41 14.85
C HIS A 48 -3.38 -7.89 14.39
N GLY A 49 -3.86 -8.15 13.17
CA GLY A 49 -3.86 -9.50 12.62
C GLY A 49 -2.50 -9.89 12.03
N ASP A 50 -2.21 -11.18 12.07
CA ASP A 50 -0.93 -11.72 11.60
C ASP A 50 -0.80 -11.68 10.06
N SER A 51 -1.92 -11.77 9.34
CA SER A 51 -1.91 -11.86 7.88
C SER A 51 -3.13 -11.21 7.24
N PHE A 52 -2.92 -10.30 6.29
CA PHE A 52 -3.99 -9.81 5.42
C PHE A 52 -4.41 -10.86 4.38
N MET A 53 -3.48 -11.75 3.95
CA MET A 53 -3.75 -12.78 2.95
C MET A 53 -4.74 -13.84 3.45
N PHE A 54 -4.65 -14.21 4.73
CA PHE A 54 -5.45 -15.30 5.31
C PHE A 54 -6.52 -14.82 6.30
N SER A 55 -6.59 -13.52 6.57
CA SER A 55 -7.58 -12.98 7.48
C SER A 55 -8.98 -13.07 6.88
N LYS A 56 -9.95 -13.29 7.77
CA LYS A 56 -11.39 -13.33 7.46
C LYS A 56 -12.12 -12.08 7.97
N ASP A 57 -11.37 -11.03 8.30
CA ASP A 57 -11.94 -9.77 8.77
C ASP A 57 -12.83 -9.15 7.67
N ALA A 58 -14.05 -8.75 8.04
CA ALA A 58 -15.01 -8.18 7.11
C ALA A 58 -14.51 -6.89 6.45
N MET A 59 -13.69 -6.09 7.15
CA MET A 59 -13.12 -4.87 6.59
C MET A 59 -12.12 -5.17 5.47
N ILE A 60 -11.36 -6.26 5.58
CA ILE A 60 -10.47 -6.73 4.50
C ILE A 60 -11.30 -7.11 3.27
N GLY A 61 -12.41 -7.81 3.47
CA GLY A 61 -13.36 -8.12 2.40
C GLY A 61 -13.92 -6.86 1.72
N LYS A 62 -14.33 -5.85 2.49
CA LYS A 62 -14.80 -4.56 1.97
C LYS A 62 -13.71 -3.84 1.15
N ILE A 63 -12.48 -3.80 1.66
CA ILE A 63 -11.35 -3.19 0.94
C ILE A 63 -11.07 -3.93 -0.37
N SER A 64 -11.05 -5.27 -0.37
CA SER A 64 -10.84 -6.05 -1.59
C SER A 64 -11.93 -5.81 -2.64
N GLN A 65 -13.20 -5.71 -2.25
CA GLN A 65 -14.28 -5.37 -3.17
C GLN A 65 -14.09 -3.96 -3.77
N ASN A 66 -13.67 -3.00 -2.96
CA ASN A 66 -13.36 -1.64 -3.41
C ASN A 66 -12.16 -1.60 -4.38
N MET A 67 -11.13 -2.42 -4.16
CA MET A 67 -9.99 -2.55 -5.09
C MET A 67 -10.44 -3.00 -6.49
N VAL A 68 -11.31 -4.02 -6.54
CA VAL A 68 -11.92 -4.51 -7.78
C VAL A 68 -12.78 -3.43 -8.45
N ALA A 69 -13.60 -2.71 -7.68
CA ALA A 69 -14.42 -1.61 -8.19
C ALA A 69 -13.58 -0.46 -8.77
N LEU A 70 -12.38 -0.23 -8.24
CA LEU A 70 -11.40 0.72 -8.76
C LEU A 70 -10.55 0.16 -9.93
N GLY A 71 -10.88 -1.03 -10.42
CA GLY A 71 -10.30 -1.61 -11.64
C GLY A 71 -9.05 -2.45 -11.42
N TYR A 72 -8.82 -3.00 -10.22
CA TYR A 72 -7.71 -3.91 -9.97
C TYR A 72 -8.13 -5.16 -9.18
N ASP A 73 -7.97 -6.33 -9.80
CA ASP A 73 -8.24 -7.66 -9.22
C ASP A 73 -7.02 -8.61 -9.30
N GLY A 74 -5.88 -8.11 -9.79
CA GLY A 74 -4.71 -8.92 -10.17
C GLY A 74 -3.78 -9.35 -9.03
N HIS A 75 -4.23 -9.29 -7.78
CA HIS A 75 -3.39 -9.66 -6.65
C HIS A 75 -3.23 -11.18 -6.53
N SER A 76 -1.99 -11.66 -6.47
CA SER A 76 -1.70 -12.90 -5.75
C SER A 76 -1.85 -12.66 -4.25
N GLY A 77 -2.15 -13.69 -3.45
CA GLY A 77 -2.27 -13.53 -2.00
C GLY A 77 -1.03 -12.92 -1.33
N GLY A 78 0.17 -13.24 -1.83
CA GLY A 78 1.42 -12.63 -1.36
C GLY A 78 1.51 -11.13 -1.68
N SER A 79 1.18 -10.74 -2.92
CA SER A 79 1.17 -9.32 -3.30
C SER A 79 0.10 -8.54 -2.55
N TYR A 80 -1.08 -9.13 -2.30
CA TYR A 80 -2.13 -8.52 -1.48
C TYR A 80 -1.63 -8.26 -0.06
N GLY A 81 -1.03 -9.28 0.56
CA GLY A 81 -0.47 -9.18 1.90
C GLY A 81 0.58 -8.08 2.01
N TRP A 82 1.51 -8.01 1.05
CA TRP A 82 2.54 -6.98 0.98
C TRP A 82 1.93 -5.58 0.82
N THR A 83 1.02 -5.39 -0.14
CA THR A 83 0.36 -4.12 -0.40
C THR A 83 -0.41 -3.62 0.82
N MET A 84 -1.14 -4.50 1.52
CA MET A 84 -1.89 -4.12 2.71
C MET A 84 -0.97 -3.79 3.90
N ARG A 85 0.16 -4.49 4.05
CA ARG A 85 1.15 -4.17 5.09
C ARG A 85 1.83 -2.82 4.84
N CYS A 86 2.08 -2.47 3.58
CA CYS A 86 2.52 -1.13 3.19
C CYS A 86 1.51 -0.05 3.62
N MET A 87 0.22 -0.28 3.39
CA MET A 87 -0.84 0.65 3.79
C MET A 87 -1.01 0.75 5.31
N GLU A 88 -0.82 -0.36 6.02
CA GLU A 88 -0.77 -0.35 7.48
C GLU A 88 0.39 0.47 8.03
N HIS A 89 1.58 0.29 7.46
CA HIS A 89 2.75 1.08 7.85
C HIS A 89 2.50 2.57 7.62
N LEU A 90 1.90 2.93 6.49
CA LEU A 90 1.48 4.30 6.20
C LEU A 90 0.48 4.82 7.24
N ALA A 91 -0.55 4.06 7.57
CA ALA A 91 -1.59 4.46 8.53
C ALA A 91 -1.03 4.67 9.95
N LYS A 92 -0.05 3.85 10.35
CA LYS A 92 0.55 3.88 11.70
C LYS A 92 1.60 4.97 11.85
N ASN A 93 2.47 5.14 10.85
CA ASN A 93 3.69 5.95 10.96
C ASN A 93 3.66 7.23 10.12
N GLY A 94 2.63 7.39 9.29
CA GLY A 94 2.52 8.51 8.38
C GLY A 94 3.42 8.38 7.15
N LYS A 95 3.33 9.40 6.31
CA LYS A 95 3.88 9.40 4.95
C LYS A 95 5.41 9.41 4.90
N GLU A 96 6.06 10.18 5.77
CA GLU A 96 7.52 10.30 5.77
C GLU A 96 8.18 8.94 6.06
N ALA A 97 7.68 8.22 7.08
CA ALA A 97 8.17 6.89 7.41
C ALA A 97 7.94 5.89 6.27
N PHE A 98 6.75 5.94 5.64
CA PHE A 98 6.45 5.13 4.47
C PHE A 98 7.44 5.39 3.32
N LEU A 99 7.73 6.66 3.01
CA LEU A 99 8.70 7.03 1.97
C LEU A 99 10.11 6.53 2.28
N THR A 100 10.56 6.66 3.53
CA THR A 100 11.85 6.11 3.97
C THR A 100 11.91 4.60 3.76
N MET A 101 10.85 3.87 4.14
CA MET A 101 10.73 2.42 3.93
C MET A 101 10.84 2.04 2.45
N CYS A 102 10.20 2.80 1.56
CA CYS A 102 10.30 2.56 0.12
C CYS A 102 11.74 2.68 -0.38
N VAL A 103 12.43 3.76 0.00
CA VAL A 103 13.78 4.07 -0.48
C VAL A 103 14.82 3.07 0.06
N SER A 104 14.62 2.58 1.28
CA SER A 104 15.58 1.66 1.92
C SER A 104 15.40 0.18 1.54
N ASN A 105 14.41 -0.18 0.70
CA ASN A 105 14.04 -1.58 0.41
C ASN A 105 13.80 -2.44 1.68
N ASN A 106 13.38 -1.84 2.80
CA ASN A 106 13.25 -2.54 4.09
C ASN A 106 11.80 -2.96 4.36
N LEU A 107 11.34 -4.00 3.66
CA LEU A 107 10.12 -4.73 3.98
C LEU A 107 10.40 -6.22 4.12
#